data_AF-A0A9X3X1F8-F1
#
_entry.id   AF-A0A9X3X1F8-F1
#
_cell.length_a   1.000
_cell.length_b   1.000
_cell.length_c   1.000
_cell.angle_alpha   90.00
_cell.angle_beta   90.00
_cell.angle_gamma   90.00
#
_symmetry.space_group_name_H-M   'P 1'
#
loop_
_entity.id
_entity.type
_entity.pdbx_description
1 polymer ?
#
loop_
_entity_poly.entity_id
_entity_poly.type
_entity_poly.pdbx_seq_one_letter_code
_entity_poly.pdbx_strand_id
1 'polypeptide(L)'
;MPRKLSKRMVPPAPEPSEPAELTTELALASDGKLYFQFEDEPPPGRPVFVGYALHAEEVMKFNAADVLAWGMLHKLALGSDGCIYVEEGVIDAEGRDVFRGFVATAEEAARAAEVLHRAAFNITVEVFARKRAASDRAQL
;
A
#
# COMPACT_ATOMS: atom_id res chain seq x y z
N MET A 1 -13.41 -1.27 68.07
CA MET A 1 -13.74 -1.77 66.73
C MET A 1 -13.10 -0.83 65.69
N PRO A 2 -12.07 -1.25 64.94
CA PRO A 2 -11.36 -0.37 64.02
C PRO A 2 -12.08 -0.26 62.66
N ARG A 3 -12.17 0.96 62.11
CA ARG A 3 -12.71 1.24 60.76
C ARG A 3 -11.69 0.76 59.71
N LYS A 4 -12.10 -0.14 58.81
CA LYS A 4 -11.30 -0.62 57.68
C LYS A 4 -11.10 0.51 56.67
N LEU A 5 -9.85 0.78 56.28
CA LEU A 5 -9.49 1.66 55.16
C LEU A 5 -10.00 1.07 53.84
N SER A 6 -10.73 1.87 53.07
CA SER A 6 -11.12 1.57 51.70
C SER A 6 -9.89 1.61 50.79
N LYS A 7 -9.57 0.48 50.13
CA LYS A 7 -8.57 0.40 49.08
C LYS A 7 -8.97 1.38 47.95
N ARG A 8 -8.12 2.37 47.66
CA ARG A 8 -8.24 3.18 46.43
C ARG A 8 -8.02 2.25 45.23
N MET A 9 -9.04 2.13 44.39
CA MET A 9 -8.94 1.51 43.08
C MET A 9 -8.10 2.42 42.18
N VAL A 10 -6.95 1.93 41.73
CA VAL A 10 -6.16 2.56 40.65
C VAL A 10 -6.84 2.15 39.34
N PRO A 11 -7.17 3.08 38.43
CA PRO A 11 -7.74 2.72 37.14
C PRO A 11 -6.72 1.88 36.34
N PRO A 12 -7.16 0.83 35.63
CA PRO A 12 -6.28 0.03 34.79
C PRO A 12 -5.64 0.91 33.72
N ALA A 13 -4.34 0.70 33.49
CA ALA A 13 -3.62 1.32 32.37
C ALA A 13 -4.30 0.95 31.04
N PRO A 14 -4.35 1.86 30.06
CA PRO A 14 -4.92 1.55 28.75
C PRO A 14 -4.14 0.39 28.13
N GLU A 15 -4.87 -0.65 27.72
CA GLU A 15 -4.26 -1.79 27.04
C GLU A 15 -3.63 -1.34 25.72
N PRO A 16 -2.47 -1.88 25.34
CA PRO A 16 -1.86 -1.60 24.05
C PRO A 16 -2.82 -2.07 22.96
N SER A 17 -3.36 -1.12 22.20
CA SER A 17 -4.19 -1.39 21.03
C SER A 17 -3.46 -2.34 20.09
N GLU A 18 -4.06 -3.49 19.80
CA GLU A 18 -3.58 -4.40 18.77
C GLU A 18 -3.38 -3.61 17.46
N PRO A 19 -2.31 -3.89 16.69
CA PRO A 19 -2.10 -3.20 15.43
C PRO A 19 -3.29 -3.52 14.53
N ALA A 20 -4.07 -2.49 14.19
CA ALA A 20 -5.17 -2.60 13.26
C ALA A 20 -4.68 -3.37 12.02
N GLU A 21 -5.37 -4.47 11.69
CA GLU A 21 -5.08 -5.26 10.50
C GLU A 21 -5.03 -4.30 9.30
N LEU A 22 -3.87 -4.21 8.66
CA LEU A 22 -3.63 -3.39 7.48
C LEU A 22 -4.36 -4.02 6.28
N THR A 23 -5.69 -3.92 6.30
CA THR A 23 -6.57 -4.13 5.14
C THR A 23 -6.58 -2.91 4.22
N THR A 24 -5.88 -1.84 4.60
CA THR A 24 -5.75 -0.62 3.83
C THR A 24 -4.94 -0.86 2.56
N GLU A 25 -5.56 -0.63 1.41
CA GLU A 25 -4.87 -0.62 0.13
C GLU A 25 -3.82 0.51 0.10
N LEU A 26 -2.73 0.27 -0.62
CA LEU A 26 -1.65 1.25 -0.78
C LEU A 26 -1.31 1.45 -2.25
N ALA A 27 -0.74 2.61 -2.55
CA ALA A 27 -0.18 2.89 -3.86
C ALA A 27 1.22 3.49 -3.75
N LEU A 28 2.17 2.92 -4.49
CA LEU A 28 3.52 3.48 -4.63
C LEU A 28 3.58 4.35 -5.89
N ALA A 29 3.82 5.64 -5.72
CA ALA A 29 3.80 6.59 -6.83
C ALA A 29 5.19 6.95 -7.37
N SER A 30 5.23 7.46 -8.60
CA SER A 30 6.45 7.90 -9.31
C SER A 30 7.13 9.11 -8.66
N ASP A 31 6.44 9.83 -7.77
CA ASP A 31 7.03 10.88 -6.93
C ASP A 31 7.80 10.32 -5.71
N GLY A 32 7.90 8.98 -5.62
CA GLY A 32 8.60 8.26 -4.56
C GLY A 32 7.81 8.14 -3.25
N LYS A 33 6.54 8.56 -3.22
CA LYS A 33 5.71 8.49 -2.01
C LYS A 33 4.84 7.25 -1.99
N LEU A 34 4.58 6.77 -0.78
CA LEU A 34 3.57 5.77 -0.49
C LEU A 34 2.28 6.48 -0.06
N TYR A 35 1.18 6.04 -0.63
CA TYR A 35 -0.16 6.54 -0.31
C TYR A 35 -0.97 5.41 0.32
N PHE A 36 -1.68 5.69 1.41
CA PHE A 36 -2.65 4.77 2.01
C PHE A 36 -4.05 5.21 1.64
N GLN A 37 -4.87 4.27 1.19
CA GLN A 37 -6.26 4.51 0.84
C GLN A 37 -7.05 4.99 2.05
N PHE A 38 -8.03 5.85 1.79
CA PHE A 38 -9.05 6.22 2.76
C PHE A 38 -10.42 6.29 2.08
N GLU A 39 -11.47 5.94 2.82
CA GLU A 39 -12.85 5.99 2.31
C GLU A 39 -13.46 7.38 2.55
N ASP A 40 -13.33 7.89 3.77
CA ASP A 40 -13.93 9.15 4.22
C ASP A 40 -13.00 10.35 4.00
N GLU A 41 -12.39 10.83 5.08
CA GLU A 41 -11.48 11.98 5.11
C GLU A 41 -10.05 11.54 5.44
N PRO A 42 -9.04 12.16 4.80
CA PRO A 42 -7.66 11.90 5.13
C PRO A 42 -7.31 12.52 6.50
N PRO A 43 -6.25 12.02 7.17
CA PRO A 43 -5.75 12.68 8.37
C PRO A 43 -5.39 14.16 8.09
N PRO A 44 -5.68 15.09 9.03
CA PRO A 44 -5.49 16.52 8.80
C PRO A 44 -4.07 16.89 8.37
N GLY A 45 -3.96 17.76 7.36
CA GLY A 45 -2.68 18.27 6.87
C GLY A 45 -1.86 17.26 6.05
N ARG A 46 -2.38 16.05 5.79
CA ARG A 46 -1.70 15.10 4.89
C ARG A 46 -2.03 15.44 3.43
N PRO A 47 -1.02 15.52 2.54
CA PRO A 47 -1.27 15.63 1.11
C PRO A 47 -2.03 14.40 0.60
N VAL A 48 -2.90 14.62 -0.38
CA VAL A 48 -3.73 13.58 -1.00
C VAL A 48 -3.32 13.38 -2.46
N PHE A 49 -3.41 12.14 -2.90
CA PHE A 49 -3.41 11.74 -4.29
C PHE A 49 -4.79 11.17 -4.64
N VAL A 50 -5.36 11.68 -5.73
CA VAL A 50 -6.53 11.09 -6.38
C VAL A 50 -6.06 10.60 -7.74
N GLY A 51 -6.24 9.32 -8.00
CA GLY A 51 -5.83 8.70 -9.26
C GLY A 51 -6.92 7.83 -9.84
N TYR A 52 -6.98 7.79 -11.17
CA TYR A 52 -7.92 6.94 -11.92
C TYR A 52 -7.17 5.79 -12.56
N ALA A 53 -7.76 4.59 -12.49
CA ALA A 53 -7.16 3.38 -13.02
C ALA A 53 -7.11 3.41 -14.56
N LEU A 54 -5.97 3.04 -15.12
CA LEU A 54 -5.87 2.69 -16.54
C LEU A 54 -6.63 1.38 -16.80
N HIS A 55 -7.38 1.34 -17.90
CA HIS A 55 -7.96 0.09 -18.37
C HIS A 55 -6.88 -0.83 -18.93
N ALA A 56 -7.11 -2.14 -18.87
CA ALA A 56 -6.16 -3.13 -19.35
C ALA A 56 -5.78 -2.91 -20.83
N GLU A 57 -6.74 -2.50 -21.66
CA GLU A 57 -6.52 -2.21 -23.09
C GLU A 57 -5.62 -1.00 -23.32
N GLU A 58 -5.56 -0.05 -22.38
CA GLU A 58 -4.67 1.10 -22.45
C GLU A 58 -3.26 0.70 -22.01
N VAL A 59 -3.16 -0.06 -20.92
CA VAL A 59 -1.87 -0.60 -20.44
C VAL A 59 -1.19 -1.44 -21.52
N MET A 60 -1.94 -2.27 -22.26
CA MET A 60 -1.38 -3.09 -23.34
C MET A 60 -0.87 -2.29 -24.54
N LYS A 61 -1.30 -1.03 -24.72
CA LYS A 61 -0.80 -0.16 -25.79
C LYS A 61 0.53 0.50 -25.44
N PHE A 62 0.82 0.64 -24.14
CA PHE A 62 2.04 1.27 -23.69
C PHE A 62 3.22 0.30 -23.75
N ASN A 63 4.29 0.72 -24.40
CA ASN A 63 5.58 0.08 -24.23
C ASN A 63 6.30 0.66 -22.99
N ALA A 64 7.44 0.06 -22.61
CA ALA A 64 8.20 0.50 -21.45
C ALA A 64 8.64 1.98 -21.51
N ALA A 65 8.97 2.49 -22.70
CA ALA A 65 9.34 3.89 -22.87
C ALA A 65 8.15 4.84 -22.70
N ASP A 66 6.95 4.44 -23.14
CA ASP A 66 5.73 5.23 -22.95
C ASP A 66 5.38 5.35 -21.46
N VAL A 67 5.45 4.23 -20.72
CA VAL A 67 5.22 4.22 -19.27
C VAL A 67 6.24 5.09 -18.54
N LEU A 68 7.53 5.02 -18.93
CA LEU A 68 8.56 5.88 -18.35
C LEU A 68 8.31 7.36 -18.65
N ALA A 69 7.97 7.70 -19.89
CA ALA A 69 7.65 9.07 -20.27
C ALA A 69 6.45 9.60 -19.47
N TRP A 70 5.40 8.78 -19.33
CA TRP A 70 4.26 9.12 -18.49
C TRP A 70 4.64 9.29 -17.03
N GLY A 71 5.44 8.39 -16.46
CA GLY A 71 5.91 8.50 -15.07
C GLY A 71 6.81 9.70 -14.80
N MET A 72 7.44 10.26 -15.84
CA MET A 72 8.23 11.50 -15.77
C MET A 72 7.38 12.77 -15.94
N LEU A 73 6.30 12.70 -16.72
CA LEU A 73 5.43 13.84 -17.04
C LEU A 73 4.24 13.98 -16.09
N HIS A 74 3.77 12.86 -15.55
CA HIS A 74 2.59 12.73 -14.72
C HIS A 74 2.91 11.85 -13.51
N LYS A 75 2.13 12.01 -12.44
CA LYS A 75 2.23 11.10 -11.31
C LYS A 75 1.47 9.80 -11.63
N LEU A 76 2.22 8.71 -11.70
CA LEU A 76 1.71 7.36 -11.81
C LEU A 76 1.80 6.67 -10.45
N ALA A 77 0.84 5.84 -10.09
CA ALA A 77 0.89 5.04 -8.88
C ALA A 77 0.54 3.57 -9.14
N LEU A 78 1.35 2.67 -8.59
CA LEU A 78 1.11 1.23 -8.61
C LEU A 78 0.34 0.85 -7.35
N GLY A 79 -0.93 0.50 -7.51
CA GLY A 79 -1.77 0.06 -6.41
C GLY A 79 -1.48 -1.39 -6.00
N SER A 80 -1.69 -1.69 -4.72
CA SER A 80 -1.59 -3.05 -4.17
C SER A 80 -2.67 -3.99 -4.70
N ASP A 81 -3.73 -3.43 -5.29
CA ASP A 81 -4.80 -4.11 -6.02
C ASP A 81 -4.38 -4.56 -7.44
N GLY A 82 -3.18 -4.15 -7.89
CA GLY A 82 -2.66 -4.49 -9.22
C GLY A 82 -3.00 -3.47 -10.30
N CYS A 83 -3.66 -2.37 -9.96
CA CYS A 83 -4.00 -1.31 -10.90
C CYS A 83 -2.86 -0.29 -11.06
N ILE A 84 -2.81 0.35 -12.24
CA ILE A 84 -1.97 1.53 -12.49
C ILE A 84 -2.87 2.75 -12.46
N TYR A 85 -2.67 3.62 -11.48
CA TYR A 85 -3.40 4.86 -11.30
C TYR A 85 -2.64 6.04 -11.91
N VAL A 86 -3.37 6.95 -12.52
CA VAL A 86 -2.84 8.21 -13.07
C VAL A 86 -3.50 9.38 -12.37
N GLU A 87 -2.72 10.40 -12.04
CA GLU A 87 -3.18 11.62 -11.37
C GLU A 87 -4.43 12.22 -12.02
N GLU A 88 -5.34 12.70 -11.17
CA GLU A 88 -6.54 13.43 -11.56
C GLU A 88 -6.23 14.55 -12.58
N GLY A 89 -7.08 14.64 -13.61
CA GLY A 89 -6.94 15.63 -14.69
C GLY A 89 -6.03 15.21 -15.85
N VAL A 90 -5.33 14.07 -15.76
CA VAL A 90 -4.51 13.54 -16.87
C VAL A 90 -5.34 12.72 -17.86
N ILE A 91 -6.32 11.97 -17.35
CA ILE A 91 -7.24 11.13 -18.14
C ILE A 91 -8.70 11.42 -17.74
N ASP A 92 -9.62 11.05 -18.63
CA ASP A 92 -11.06 11.11 -18.34
C ASP A 92 -11.42 10.14 -17.21
N ALA A 93 -12.22 10.60 -16.24
CA ALA A 93 -12.59 9.85 -15.05
C ALA A 93 -13.79 8.91 -15.28
N GLU A 94 -14.56 9.11 -16.35
CA GLU A 94 -15.83 8.41 -16.54
C GLU A 94 -15.63 6.88 -16.63
N GLY A 95 -16.34 6.15 -15.75
CA GLY A 95 -16.35 4.69 -15.73
C GLY A 95 -15.08 4.02 -15.18
N ARG A 96 -14.16 4.78 -14.57
CA ARG A 96 -12.90 4.27 -14.02
C ARG A 96 -12.97 4.04 -12.52
N ASP A 97 -12.23 3.04 -12.06
CA ASP A 97 -11.94 2.87 -10.65
C ASP A 97 -11.06 4.01 -10.15
N VAL A 98 -11.30 4.43 -8.90
CA VAL A 98 -10.64 5.57 -8.27
C VAL A 98 -9.88 5.13 -7.04
N PHE A 99 -8.63 5.58 -6.95
CA PHE A 99 -7.85 5.50 -5.73
C PHE A 99 -7.73 6.88 -5.09
N ARG A 100 -8.09 6.97 -3.81
CA ARG A 100 -7.94 8.17 -2.99
C ARG A 100 -7.04 7.81 -1.83
N GLY A 101 -5.83 8.37 -1.82
CA GLY A 101 -4.85 8.05 -0.79
C GLY A 101 -4.16 9.27 -0.19
N PHE A 102 -3.82 9.20 1.09
CA PHE A 102 -3.03 10.22 1.76
C PHE A 102 -1.56 9.78 1.88
N VAL A 103 -0.64 10.75 1.84
CA VAL A 103 0.80 10.48 1.93
C VAL A 103 1.16 9.90 3.29
N ALA A 104 1.85 8.76 3.27
CA ALA A 104 2.46 8.13 4.44
C ALA A 104 3.52 9.04 5.09
N THR A 105 3.65 8.99 6.43
CA THR A 105 4.84 9.57 7.08
C THR A 105 6.07 8.74 6.75
N ALA A 106 7.25 9.29 7.06
CA ALA A 106 8.49 8.55 6.98
C ALA A 106 8.43 7.25 7.82
N GLU A 107 7.85 7.29 9.02
CA GLU A 107 7.73 6.12 9.88
C GLU A 107 6.72 5.10 9.34
N GLU A 108 5.58 5.55 8.81
CA GLU A 108 4.59 4.67 8.19
C GLU A 108 5.15 4.01 6.92
N ALA A 109 5.82 4.78 6.07
CA ALA A 109 6.47 4.29 4.86
C ALA A 109 7.58 3.28 5.18
N ALA A 110 8.40 3.54 6.21
CA ALA A 110 9.44 2.61 6.65
C ALA A 110 8.86 1.27 7.12
N ARG A 111 7.78 1.30 7.92
CA ARG A 111 7.09 0.08 8.36
C ARG A 111 6.49 -0.68 7.18
N ALA A 112 5.82 0.02 6.26
CA ALA A 112 5.26 -0.61 5.07
C ALA A 112 6.36 -1.24 4.19
N ALA A 113 7.49 -0.55 4.00
CA ALA A 113 8.63 -1.07 3.25
C ALA A 113 9.21 -2.33 3.88
N GLU A 114 9.33 -2.41 5.20
CA GLU A 114 9.78 -3.61 5.91
C GLU A 114 8.83 -4.81 5.65
N VAL A 115 7.52 -4.58 5.75
CA VAL A 115 6.50 -5.61 5.50
C VAL A 115 6.53 -6.07 4.04
N LEU A 116 6.57 -5.13 3.10
CA LEU A 116 6.65 -5.42 1.66
C LEU A 116 7.93 -6.17 1.32
N HIS A 117 9.08 -5.76 1.87
CA HIS A 117 10.35 -6.45 1.66
C HIS A 117 10.30 -7.89 2.17
N ARG A 118 9.76 -8.11 3.36
CA ARG A 118 9.57 -9.45 3.93
C ARG A 118 8.64 -10.31 3.08
N ALA A 119 7.53 -9.76 2.61
CA ALA A 119 6.61 -10.46 1.71
C ALA A 119 7.29 -10.84 0.39
N ALA A 120 7.98 -9.89 -0.26
CA ALA A 120 8.72 -10.12 -1.50
C ALA A 120 9.82 -11.17 -1.33
N PHE A 121 10.54 -11.13 -0.20
CA PHE A 121 11.55 -12.14 0.12
C PHE A 121 10.92 -13.54 0.26
N ASN A 122 9.82 -13.67 0.99
CA ASN A 122 9.12 -14.95 1.17
C ASN A 122 8.63 -15.53 -0.16
N ILE A 123 8.01 -14.70 -1.01
CA ILE A 123 7.59 -15.09 -2.37
C ILE A 123 8.79 -15.57 -3.19
N THR A 124 9.89 -14.83 -3.12
CA THR A 124 11.12 -15.16 -3.85
C THR A 124 11.66 -16.53 -3.44
N VAL A 125 11.79 -16.79 -2.13
CA VAL A 125 12.26 -18.07 -1.60
C VAL A 125 11.39 -19.23 -2.11
N GLU A 126 10.06 -19.08 -2.05
CA GLU A 126 9.12 -20.10 -2.51
C GLU A 126 9.24 -20.35 -4.02
N VAL A 127 9.28 -19.28 -4.83
CA VAL A 127 9.41 -19.39 -6.29
C VAL A 127 10.72 -20.09 -6.67
N PHE A 128 11.83 -19.74 -6.03
CA PHE A 128 13.12 -20.39 -6.30
C PHE A 128 13.18 -21.84 -5.82
N ALA A 129 12.48 -22.19 -4.74
CA ALA A 129 12.34 -23.59 -4.31
C ALA A 129 11.54 -24.41 -5.34
N ARG A 130 10.41 -23.88 -5.83
CA ARG A 130 9.61 -24.51 -6.90
C ARG A 130 10.40 -24.68 -8.19
N LYS A 131 11.14 -23.66 -8.61
CA LYS A 131 12.00 -23.72 -9.81
C LYS A 131 13.08 -24.80 -9.71
N ARG A 132 13.75 -24.90 -8.55
CA ARG A 132 14.75 -25.97 -8.31
C ARG A 132 14.13 -27.36 -8.39
N ALA A 133 13.02 -27.60 -7.68
CA ALA A 133 12.33 -28.89 -7.71
C ALA A 133 11.82 -29.28 -9.11
N ALA A 134 11.37 -28.30 -9.91
CA ALA A 134 10.98 -28.54 -11.31
C ALA A 134 12.19 -28.88 -12.19
N SER A 135 13.33 -28.23 -11.97
CA SER A 135 14.58 -28.48 -12.69
C SER A 135 15.14 -29.87 -12.38
N ASP A 136 15.08 -30.32 -11.12
CA ASP A 136 15.55 -31.64 -10.70
C ASP A 136 14.65 -32.77 -11.26
N ARG A 137 13.34 -32.53 -11.37
CA ARG A 137 12.39 -33.47 -12.00
C ARG A 137 12.55 -33.60 -13.52
N ALA A 138 13.03 -32.56 -14.20
CA ALA A 138 13.24 -32.59 -15.64
C ALA A 138 14.55 -33.30 -16.07
N GLN A 139 15.41 -33.66 -15.10
CA GLN A 139 16.68 -34.35 -15.32
C GLN A 139 16.62 -35.87 -15.02
N LEU A 140 15.45 -36.38 -14.60
CA LEU A 140 15.14 -37.79 -14.37
C LEU A 140 14.32 -38.35 -15.54
#